data_AF-A0A4Q5UDJ2-F1
#
_entry.id   AF-A0A4Q5UDJ2-F1
#
_cell.length_a   1.000
_cell.length_b   1.000
_cell.length_c   1.000
_cell.angle_alpha   90.00
_cell.angle_beta   90.00
_cell.angle_gamma   90.00
#
_symmetry.space_group_name_H-M   'P 1'
#
loop_
_entity.id
_entity.type
_entity.pdbx_description
1 polymer ?
#
loop_
_entity_poly.entity_id
_entity_poly.type
_entity_poly.pdbx_seq_one_letter_code
_entity_poly.pdbx_strand_id
1 'polypeptide(L)'
;PWVKGLANIRGSLLPIIDLRQFLGSGTTPTTRNTRIVVVNHREVPAGLLVDEVLGFRRFAEGEFNGETVPTIVRSERYLAGAFRRDPEQWPVLSLRLLVENPGFLDAAA
;
A
#
# COMPACT_ATOMS: atom_id res chain seq x y z
N PRO A 1 -8.90 3.14 -14.55
CA PRO A 1 -8.67 4.21 -13.55
C PRO A 1 -8.55 3.59 -12.15
N TRP A 2 -7.40 3.77 -11.50
CA TRP A 2 -7.12 3.24 -10.16
C TRP A 2 -7.67 4.12 -9.03
N VAL A 3 -8.09 5.36 -9.33
CA VAL A 3 -8.89 6.19 -8.44
C VAL A 3 -10.33 5.70 -8.47
N LYS A 4 -10.87 5.33 -7.30
CA LYS A 4 -12.25 4.83 -7.13
C LYS A 4 -13.23 5.96 -6.82
N GLY A 5 -12.75 7.11 -6.37
CA GLY A 5 -13.55 8.28 -6.01
C GLY A 5 -13.07 8.89 -4.69
N LEU A 6 -13.98 9.56 -3.99
CA LEU A 6 -13.72 10.18 -2.69
C LEU A 6 -14.55 9.49 -1.60
N ALA A 7 -14.04 9.44 -0.37
CA ALA A 7 -14.80 8.99 0.80
C ALA A 7 -14.56 9.88 2.01
N ASN A 8 -15.60 10.06 2.82
CA ASN A 8 -15.47 10.71 4.13
C ASN A 8 -15.01 9.69 5.16
N ILE A 9 -13.78 9.84 5.66
CA ILE A 9 -13.20 9.00 6.69
C ILE A 9 -12.93 9.89 7.91
N ARG A 10 -13.73 9.69 8.96
CA ARG A 10 -13.62 10.44 10.23
C ARG A 10 -13.62 11.97 10.05
N GLY A 11 -14.43 12.47 9.12
CA GLY A 11 -14.55 13.91 8.84
C GLY A 11 -13.55 14.44 7.81
N SER A 12 -12.63 13.62 7.31
CA SER A 12 -11.70 13.97 6.25
C SER A 12 -12.15 13.37 4.92
N LEU A 13 -12.27 14.21 3.89
CA LEU A 13 -12.56 13.76 2.53
C LEU A 13 -11.25 13.29 1.88
N LEU A 14 -11.14 11.99 1.59
CA LEU A 14 -9.92 11.38 1.07
C LEU A 14 -10.17 10.72 -0.30
N PRO A 15 -9.23 10.84 -1.25
CA PRO A 15 -9.24 10.02 -2.45
C PRO A 15 -9.03 8.55 -2.09
N ILE A 16 -9.83 7.68 -2.71
CA ILE A 16 -9.74 6.23 -2.54
C ILE A 16 -9.06 5.63 -3.76
N ILE A 17 -7.91 5.00 -3.53
CA ILE A 17 -7.05 4.41 -4.54
C ILE A 17 -7.13 2.88 -4.43
N ASP A 18 -7.45 2.20 -5.53
CA ASP A 18 -7.30 0.74 -5.64
C ASP A 18 -5.82 0.40 -5.78
N LEU A 19 -5.21 -0.08 -4.69
CA LEU A 19 -3.77 -0.34 -4.64
C LEU A 19 -3.37 -1.43 -5.63
N ARG A 20 -4.18 -2.48 -5.75
CA ARG A 20 -3.93 -3.58 -6.69
C ARG A 20 -3.92 -3.08 -8.14
N GLN A 21 -4.88 -2.20 -8.47
CA GLN A 21 -4.97 -1.63 -9.81
C GLN A 21 -3.83 -0.64 -10.08
N PHE A 22 -3.47 0.17 -9.08
CA PHE A 22 -2.34 1.09 -9.16
C PHE A 22 -1.02 0.34 -9.41
N LEU A 23 -0.80 -0.79 -8.75
CA LEU A 23 0.38 -1.65 -8.96
C LEU A 23 0.32 -2.47 -10.27
N GLY A 24 -0.70 -2.28 -11.09
CA GLY A 24 -0.85 -2.94 -12.39
C GLY A 24 -1.29 -4.41 -12.31
N SER A 25 -1.87 -4.84 -11.20
CA SER A 25 -2.26 -6.24 -10.94
C SER A 25 -3.78 -6.49 -11.06
N GLY A 26 -4.47 -5.62 -11.80
CA GLY A 26 -5.92 -5.69 -12.01
C GLY A 26 -6.73 -5.00 -10.91
N THR A 27 -8.05 -5.02 -11.03
CA THR A 27 -8.95 -4.37 -10.04
C THR A 27 -9.16 -5.24 -8.82
N THR A 28 -9.27 -4.62 -7.65
CA THR A 28 -9.64 -5.28 -6.40
C THR A 28 -11.13 -5.66 -6.41
N PRO A 29 -11.51 -6.95 -6.29
CA PRO A 29 -12.90 -7.34 -6.07
C PRO A 29 -13.36 -6.90 -4.67
N THR A 30 -14.45 -6.14 -4.59
CA THR A 30 -14.98 -5.70 -3.28
C THR A 30 -15.63 -6.88 -2.54
N THR A 31 -15.05 -7.27 -1.42
CA THR A 31 -15.55 -8.34 -0.54
C THR A 31 -15.69 -7.86 0.90
N ARG A 32 -16.25 -8.70 1.79
CA ARG A 32 -16.32 -8.40 3.23
C ARG A 32 -14.94 -8.23 3.90
N ASN A 33 -13.87 -8.71 3.27
CA ASN A 33 -12.51 -8.61 3.80
C ASN A 33 -11.78 -7.34 3.37
N THR A 34 -12.25 -6.68 2.31
CA THR A 34 -11.61 -5.45 1.81
C THR A 34 -11.58 -4.36 2.87
N ARG A 35 -10.45 -3.64 2.93
CA ARG A 35 -10.23 -2.56 3.89
C ARG A 35 -9.68 -1.33 3.18
N ILE A 36 -9.85 -0.19 3.81
CA ILE A 36 -9.19 1.05 3.42
C ILE A 36 -8.08 1.34 4.45
N VAL A 37 -6.83 1.32 3.99
CA VAL A 37 -5.66 1.75 4.77
C VAL A 37 -5.45 3.24 4.54
N VAL A 38 -5.60 4.04 5.58
CA VAL A 38 -5.44 5.50 5.48
C VAL A 38 -3.96 5.85 5.63
N VAL A 39 -3.42 6.57 4.65
CA VAL A 39 -2.09 7.15 4.68
C VAL A 39 -2.21 8.64 4.96
N ASN A 40 -1.73 9.06 6.12
CA ASN A 40 -1.71 10.47 6.52
C ASN A 40 -0.38 11.11 6.10
N HIS A 41 -0.16 11.27 4.80
CA HIS A 41 0.95 12.05 4.28
C HIS A 41 0.57 13.53 4.22
N ARG A 42 1.52 14.44 4.53
CA ARG A 42 1.24 15.88 4.61
C ARG A 42 0.75 16.46 3.29
N GLU A 43 1.33 16.01 2.19
CA GLU A 43 1.04 16.55 0.86
C GLU A 43 -0.14 15.85 0.21
N VAL A 44 -0.26 14.52 0.41
CA VAL A 44 -1.29 13.70 -0.25
C VAL A 44 -1.85 12.66 0.73
N PRO A 45 -2.84 13.05 1.54
CA PRO A 45 -3.56 12.07 2.33
C PRO A 45 -4.46 11.24 1.41
N ALA A 46 -4.45 9.91 1.59
CA ALA A 46 -5.20 9.00 0.72
C ALA A 46 -5.70 7.77 1.48
N GLY A 47 -6.79 7.18 1.00
CA GLY A 47 -7.24 5.86 1.40
C GLY A 47 -6.83 4.81 0.37
N LEU A 48 -6.13 3.78 0.79
CA LEU A 48 -5.74 2.66 -0.06
C LEU A 48 -6.72 1.50 0.13
N LEU A 49 -7.50 1.19 -0.91
CA LEU A 49 -8.30 -0.04 -0.96
C LEU A 49 -7.34 -1.23 -1.14
N VAL A 50 -7.43 -2.17 -0.21
CA VAL A 50 -6.65 -3.42 -0.21
C VAL A 50 -7.58 -4.63 -0.12
N ASP A 51 -7.09 -5.77 -0.64
CA ASP A 51 -7.80 -7.05 -0.63
C ASP A 51 -8.22 -7.45 0.81
N GLU A 52 -7.30 -7.34 1.77
CA GLU A 52 -7.56 -7.60 3.20
C GLU A 52 -6.44 -7.04 4.11
N VAL A 53 -6.69 -7.08 5.43
CA VAL A 53 -5.68 -6.83 6.48
C VAL A 53 -5.63 -8.05 7.39
N LEU A 54 -4.51 -8.79 7.33
CA LEU A 54 -4.32 -10.03 8.09
C LEU A 54 -4.06 -9.78 9.59
N GLY A 55 -3.63 -8.57 9.96
CA GLY A 55 -3.38 -8.17 11.35
C GLY A 55 -1.98 -7.59 11.55
N PHE A 56 -1.52 -7.62 12.79
CA PHE A 56 -0.21 -7.10 13.19
C PHE A 56 0.81 -8.23 13.33
N ARG A 57 2.03 -8.00 12.85
CA ARG A 57 3.17 -8.90 13.04
C ARG A 57 4.33 -8.11 13.66
N ARG A 58 5.03 -8.74 14.59
CA ARG A 58 6.24 -8.18 15.23
C ARG A 58 7.48 -8.80 14.62
N PHE A 59 8.46 -7.95 14.35
CA PHE A 59 9.79 -8.32 13.88
C PHE A 59 10.83 -7.70 14.80
N ALA A 60 11.93 -8.41 15.04
CA ALA A 60 13.12 -7.84 15.63
C ALA A 60 13.88 -7.03 14.57
N GLU A 61 14.61 -6.01 15.00
CA GLU A 61 15.36 -5.12 14.09
C GLU A 61 16.36 -5.88 13.21
N GLY A 62 17.04 -6.89 13.78
CA GLY A 62 17.97 -7.75 13.04
C GLY A 62 17.32 -8.69 12.02
N GLU A 63 15.99 -8.80 11.98
CA GLU A 63 15.28 -9.56 10.93
C GLU A 63 15.11 -8.73 9.64
N PHE A 64 15.32 -7.41 9.70
CA PHE A 64 15.18 -6.51 8.55
C PHE A 64 16.40 -6.55 7.64
N ASN A 65 16.14 -6.58 6.33
CA ASN A 65 17.15 -6.40 5.29
C ASN A 65 16.65 -5.34 4.29
N GLY A 66 17.54 -4.45 3.87
CA GLY A 66 17.25 -3.41 2.88
C GLY A 66 17.12 -3.94 1.44
N GLU A 67 17.46 -5.20 1.19
CA GLU A 67 17.26 -5.83 -0.11
C GLU A 67 15.76 -6.03 -0.40
N THR A 68 15.33 -5.55 -1.55
CA THR A 68 13.98 -5.81 -2.05
C THR A 68 13.86 -7.24 -2.55
N VAL A 69 12.68 -7.82 -2.37
CA VAL A 69 12.40 -9.21 -2.77
C VAL A 69 11.33 -9.23 -3.86
N PRO A 70 11.33 -10.21 -4.78
CA PRO A 70 10.29 -10.31 -5.79
C PRO A 70 8.90 -10.43 -5.16
N THR A 71 7.94 -9.64 -5.66
CA THR A 71 6.55 -9.68 -5.23
C THR A 71 5.65 -10.14 -6.37
N ILE A 72 4.47 -10.67 -6.03
CA ILE A 72 3.46 -11.09 -7.02
C ILE A 72 2.96 -9.89 -7.84
N VAL A 73 2.96 -8.70 -7.24
CA VAL A 73 2.57 -7.43 -7.85
C VAL A 73 3.81 -6.58 -8.16
N ARG A 74 3.73 -5.64 -9.11
CA ARG A 74 4.86 -4.79 -9.49
C ARG A 74 5.08 -3.66 -8.49
N SER A 75 5.63 -3.98 -7.32
CA SER A 75 5.79 -3.06 -6.19
C SER A 75 7.22 -2.69 -5.86
N GLU A 76 8.20 -3.16 -6.64
CA GLU A 76 9.63 -3.08 -6.33
C GLU A 76 10.10 -1.64 -6.10
N ARG A 77 9.52 -0.68 -6.82
CA ARG A 77 9.81 0.76 -6.69
C ARG A 77 9.37 1.38 -5.36
N TYR A 78 8.50 0.70 -4.63
CA TYR A 78 7.89 1.18 -3.40
C TYR A 78 8.31 0.34 -2.17
N LEU A 79 9.18 -0.65 -2.34
CA LEU A 79 9.67 -1.48 -1.25
C LEU A 79 10.83 -0.78 -0.53
N ALA A 80 10.80 -0.79 0.80
CA ALA A 80 11.94 -0.38 1.64
C ALA A 80 12.94 -1.52 1.90
N GLY A 81 12.54 -2.76 1.63
CA GLY A 81 13.28 -3.98 1.98
C GLY A 81 12.32 -5.10 2.35
N ALA A 82 12.78 -6.06 3.15
CA ALA A 82 11.97 -7.15 3.66
C ALA A 82 12.44 -7.62 5.05
N PHE A 83 11.50 -8.15 5.85
CA PHE A 83 11.85 -8.96 7.00
C PHE A 83 11.99 -10.43 6.58
N ARG A 84 13.01 -11.13 7.10
CA ARG A 84 13.25 -12.55 6.83
C ARG A 84 13.00 -13.38 8.09
N ARG A 85 12.14 -14.38 7.97
CA ARG A 85 11.94 -15.41 9.00
C ARG A 85 11.74 -16.73 8.30
N ASP A 86 12.84 -17.46 8.11
CA ASP A 86 12.88 -18.63 7.22
C ASP A 86 11.72 -19.61 7.47
N PRO A 87 11.01 -20.05 6.42
CA PRO A 87 11.25 -19.77 4.99
C PRO A 87 10.53 -18.50 4.45
N GLU A 88 9.83 -17.74 5.28
CA GLU A 88 9.00 -16.60 4.84
C GLU A 88 9.80 -15.30 4.70
N GLN A 89 9.49 -14.55 3.64
CA GLN A 89 9.92 -13.18 3.46
C GLN A 89 8.72 -12.25 3.48
N TRP A 90 8.87 -11.12 4.17
CA TRP A 90 7.83 -10.12 4.38
C TRP A 90 8.28 -8.80 3.76
N PRO A 91 7.95 -8.54 2.48
CA PRO A 91 8.27 -7.27 1.82
C PRO A 91 7.65 -6.11 2.58
N VAL A 92 8.42 -5.04 2.75
CA VAL A 92 7.96 -3.82 3.43
C VAL A 92 7.60 -2.79 2.37
N LEU A 93 6.30 -2.65 2.09
CA LEU A 93 5.79 -1.56 1.25
C LEU A 93 5.91 -0.23 2.01
N SER A 94 6.78 0.65 1.52
CA SER A 94 6.93 2.00 2.06
C SER A 94 5.79 2.88 1.57
N LEU A 95 4.86 3.19 2.47
CA LEU A 95 3.76 4.11 2.18
C LEU A 95 4.27 5.50 1.79
N ARG A 96 5.43 5.92 2.32
CA ARG A 96 6.10 7.17 1.94
C ARG A 96 6.54 7.14 0.48
N LEU A 97 7.31 6.12 0.07
CA LEU A 97 7.77 6.00 -1.32
C LEU A 97 6.60 5.85 -2.30
N LEU A 98 5.53 5.19 -1.86
CA LEU A 98 4.31 5.03 -2.65
C LEU A 98 3.62 6.38 -2.92
N VAL A 99 3.35 7.17 -1.88
CA VAL A 99 2.57 8.41 -2.02
C VAL A 99 3.39 9.59 -2.55
N GLU A 100 4.70 9.59 -2.35
CA GLU A 100 5.62 10.61 -2.93
C GLU A 100 5.95 10.31 -4.41
N ASN A 101 5.49 9.19 -4.97
CA ASN A 101 5.74 8.87 -6.37
C ASN A 101 4.90 9.76 -7.30
N PRO A 102 5.49 10.40 -8.32
CA PRO A 102 4.74 11.24 -9.26
C PRO A 102 3.51 10.56 -9.88
N GLY A 103 3.62 9.26 -10.22
CA GLY A 103 2.49 8.51 -10.78
C GLY A 103 1.33 8.29 -9.80
N PHE A 104 1.56 8.42 -8.49
CA PHE A 104 0.52 8.42 -7.47
C PHE A 104 -0.09 9.82 -7.28
N LEU A 105 0.76 10.86 -7.31
CA LEU A 105 0.33 12.26 -7.17
C LEU A 105 -0.61 12.69 -8.31
N ASP A 106 -0.29 12.31 -9.55
CA ASP A 106 -1.01 12.72 -10.76
C ASP A 106 -2.49 12.29 -10.81
N ALA A 107 -2.93 11.36 -9.97
CA ALA A 107 -4.36 11.06 -9.86
C ALA A 107 -4.93 11.14 -8.44
N ALA A 108 -4.15 11.65 -7.49
CA ALA A 108 -4.71 12.15 -6.23
C ALA A 108 -5.13 13.63 -6.31
N ALA A 109 -4.63 14.36 -7.31
CA ALA A 109 -5.06 15.72 -7.69
C ALA A 109 -6.36 15.69 -8.52
#